data_AF-A0A5R8NV89-F1
#
_entry.id   AF-A0A5R8NV89-F1
#
_cell.length_a   1.000
_cell.length_b   1.000
_cell.length_c   1.000
_cell.angle_alpha   90.00
_cell.angle_beta   90.00
_cell.angle_gamma   90.00
#
_symmetry.space_group_name_H-M   'P 1'
#
loop_
_entity.id
_entity.type
_entity.pdbx_description
1 polymer ?
#
loop_
_entity_poly.entity_id
_entity_poly.type
_entity_poly.pdbx_seq_one_letter_code
_entity_poly.pdbx_strand_id
1 'polypeptide(L)'
;MGTGVLVSLAPGLLPRTPMAQAVLTGLLVAITLGITGIARFVLRKCGVLRDRSRWRMPVLGATALLITGAAVHASHWQNRLRAAMGTPAIGPDYWLWCALGATMIAGLLYGLARGIGWVVRTLGRTRAVAVGVVAAAVLGLVGVPSIVDWRRGAYATANAAMDPEVPRPVSATRSGSADSVISWPSLGAEGRRFVSGEPLGPVRVYVGLESAPDLESRVALAVQELERSGGLTRSHVVIAVPTGSGWIDANAIKGLDQRFHGDVALVGLQYSYAPSWATFLFGRDAAAESARALFTAVEQRIATLATKPRLHVYGQSLGALGGSAIFADAAEQDRRTCSVLWAGPPVGSVHRTGATVLANTSDPVVHWSPSLLWRAPDLRDARVDAPVPGWLPVVSFVQTTADLLAALDAPPGHGHRYGADQGTALPDC
;
A
#
# COMPACT_ATOMS: atom_id res chain seq x y z
N MET A 1 -5.11 22.06 19.92
CA MET A 1 -6.30 22.12 19.05
C MET A 1 -5.99 22.83 17.75
N GLY A 2 -5.85 24.16 17.72
CA GLY A 2 -5.67 24.90 16.46
C GLY A 2 -4.49 24.45 15.60
N THR A 3 -3.33 24.19 16.20
CA THR A 3 -2.16 23.63 15.49
C THR A 3 -2.44 22.28 14.84
N GLY A 4 -3.15 21.38 15.52
CA GLY A 4 -3.51 20.06 14.99
C GLY A 4 -4.46 20.16 13.79
N VAL A 5 -5.43 21.08 13.86
CA VAL A 5 -6.33 21.38 12.74
C VAL A 5 -5.56 21.96 11.56
N LEU A 6 -4.69 22.94 11.78
CA LEU A 6 -3.89 23.57 10.72
C LEU A 6 -2.97 22.57 10.02
N VAL A 7 -2.29 21.70 10.78
CA VAL A 7 -1.46 20.63 10.20
C VAL A 7 -2.31 19.66 9.40
N SER A 8 -3.51 19.31 9.87
CA SER A 8 -4.42 18.41 9.15
C SER A 8 -4.92 18.99 7.83
N LEU A 9 -5.13 20.31 7.77
CA LEU A 9 -5.61 21.03 6.59
C LEU A 9 -4.50 21.35 5.57
N ALA A 10 -3.26 20.98 5.87
CA ALA A 10 -2.17 21.16 4.92
C ALA A 10 -2.42 20.35 3.62
N PRO A 11 -1.93 20.83 2.47
CA PRO A 11 -1.97 20.10 1.20
C PRO A 11 -1.43 18.67 1.29
N GLY A 12 -2.21 17.71 0.78
CA GLY A 12 -1.81 16.30 0.60
C GLY A 12 -1.55 15.96 -0.86
N LEU A 13 -1.13 14.72 -1.12
CA LEU A 13 -0.88 14.17 -2.46
C LEU A 13 -2.17 13.70 -3.13
N LEU A 14 -3.13 13.22 -2.33
CA LEU A 14 -4.37 12.60 -2.82
C LEU A 14 -5.63 13.33 -2.31
N PRO A 15 -6.72 13.32 -3.10
CA PRO A 15 -8.04 13.68 -2.61
C PRO A 15 -8.42 12.78 -1.43
N ARG A 16 -8.92 13.39 -0.35
CA ARG A 16 -9.36 12.64 0.83
C ARG A 16 -10.87 12.62 0.91
N THR A 17 -11.42 11.49 1.33
CA THR A 17 -12.81 11.39 1.76
C THR A 17 -13.03 12.21 3.05
N PRO A 18 -14.27 12.63 3.35
CA PRO A 18 -14.55 13.37 4.58
C PRO A 18 -14.18 12.58 5.84
N MET A 19 -14.35 11.25 5.81
CA MET A 19 -13.97 10.38 6.92
C MET A 19 -12.46 10.28 7.10
N ALA A 20 -11.68 10.13 6.02
CA ALA A 20 -10.21 10.10 6.11
C ALA A 20 -9.66 11.42 6.68
N GLN A 21 -10.19 12.56 6.22
CA GLN A 21 -9.82 13.87 6.76
C GLN A 21 -10.27 14.04 8.22
N ALA A 22 -11.44 13.51 8.61
CA ALA A 22 -11.91 13.51 9.99
C ALA A 22 -10.98 12.75 10.93
N VAL A 23 -10.52 11.57 10.52
CA VAL A 23 -9.57 10.74 11.27
C VAL A 23 -8.25 11.47 11.47
N LEU A 24 -7.66 12.01 10.40
CA LEU A 24 -6.43 12.79 10.47
C LEU A 24 -6.58 13.99 11.42
N THR A 25 -7.66 14.76 11.26
CA THR A 25 -7.93 15.95 12.08
C THR A 25 -8.12 15.57 13.54
N GLY A 26 -8.95 14.57 13.83
CA GLY A 26 -9.25 14.12 15.19
C GLY A 26 -8.01 13.62 15.93
N LEU A 27 -7.16 12.82 15.26
CA LEU A 27 -5.90 12.32 15.82
C LEU A 27 -4.92 13.44 16.11
N LEU A 28 -4.70 14.36 15.16
CA LEU A 28 -3.78 15.50 15.36
C LEU A 28 -4.28 16.46 16.45
N VAL A 29 -5.59 16.68 16.55
CA VAL A 29 -6.19 17.46 17.65
C VAL A 29 -5.94 16.76 18.99
N ALA A 30 -6.18 15.45 19.08
CA ALA A 30 -5.93 14.68 20.31
C ALA A 30 -4.45 14.70 20.71
N ILE A 31 -3.53 14.51 19.77
CA ILE A 31 -2.08 14.58 20.01
C ILE A 31 -1.67 15.96 20.51
N THR A 32 -2.11 17.03 19.84
CA THR A 32 -1.76 18.40 20.27
C THR A 32 -2.35 18.75 21.63
N LEU A 33 -3.53 18.24 21.97
CA LEU A 33 -4.12 18.36 23.30
C LEU A 33 -3.30 17.61 24.36
N GLY A 34 -2.85 16.39 24.06
CA GLY A 34 -1.99 15.60 24.94
C GLY A 34 -0.68 16.33 25.24
N ILE A 35 0.03 16.78 24.20
CA ILE A 35 1.27 17.55 24.31
C ILE A 35 1.06 18.82 25.14
N THR A 36 -0.01 19.58 24.85
CA THR A 36 -0.33 20.81 25.58
C THR A 36 -0.65 20.52 27.05
N GLY A 37 -1.37 19.43 27.34
CA GLY A 37 -1.67 18.99 28.70
C GLY A 37 -0.42 18.65 29.50
N ILE A 38 0.50 17.90 28.91
CA ILE A 38 1.80 17.53 29.51
C ILE A 38 2.65 18.78 29.74
N ALA A 39 2.81 19.63 28.72
CA ALA A 39 3.57 20.88 28.83
C ALA A 39 3.00 21.77 29.95
N ARG A 40 1.68 21.93 30.03
CA ARG A 40 1.03 22.70 31.10
C ARG A 40 1.26 22.08 32.48
N PHE A 41 1.25 20.75 32.60
CA PHE A 41 1.55 20.07 33.85
C PHE A 41 3.00 20.33 34.31
N VAL A 42 3.98 20.20 33.41
CA VAL A 42 5.40 20.46 33.70
C VAL A 42 5.62 21.92 34.09
N LEU A 43 5.13 22.87 33.28
CA LEU A 43 5.29 24.30 33.53
C LEU A 43 4.61 24.76 34.83
N ARG A 44 3.51 24.10 35.25
CA ARG A 44 2.86 24.35 36.55
C ARG A 44 3.76 23.91 37.69
N LYS A 45 4.38 22.73 37.57
CA LYS A 45 5.33 22.23 38.57
C LYS A 45 6.58 23.10 38.70
N CYS A 46 7.06 23.68 37.60
CA CYS A 46 8.20 24.59 37.60
C CYS A 46 7.85 26.02 38.05
N GLY A 47 6.58 26.34 38.36
CA GLY A 47 6.16 27.68 38.77
C GLY A 47 6.21 28.75 37.67
N VAL A 48 6.40 28.37 36.41
CA VAL A 48 6.64 29.30 35.28
C VAL A 48 5.33 29.84 34.68
N LEU A 49 4.21 29.13 34.88
CA LEU A 49 2.93 29.49 34.27
C LEU A 49 2.30 30.74 34.92
N ARG A 50 2.42 31.88 34.25
CA ARG A 50 1.65 33.10 34.53
C ARG A 50 0.35 33.13 33.73
N ASP A 51 -0.77 33.42 34.39
CA ASP A 51 -2.04 33.59 33.67
C ASP A 51 -2.06 34.94 32.95
N ARG A 52 -2.03 34.91 31.61
CA ARG A 52 -2.12 36.10 30.75
C ARG A 52 -3.49 36.17 30.10
N SER A 53 -4.52 36.42 30.91
CA SER A 53 -5.93 36.45 30.49
C SER A 53 -6.21 37.42 29.33
N ARG A 54 -5.52 38.58 29.27
CA ARG A 54 -5.73 39.64 28.26
C ARG A 54 -5.50 39.23 26.80
N TRP A 55 -4.71 38.19 26.55
CA TRP A 55 -4.40 37.74 25.18
C TRP A 55 -5.26 36.56 24.72
N ARG A 56 -6.16 36.03 25.57
CA ARG A 56 -6.96 34.84 25.23
C ARG A 56 -7.88 35.09 24.03
N MET A 57 -8.68 36.15 24.07
CA MET A 57 -9.63 36.46 23.00
C MET A 57 -8.96 36.81 21.66
N PRO A 58 -7.92 37.66 21.62
CA PRO A 58 -7.17 37.90 20.38
C PRO A 58 -6.56 36.63 19.78
N VAL A 59 -5.97 35.76 20.61
CA VAL A 59 -5.38 34.50 20.15
C VAL A 59 -6.44 33.54 19.61
N LEU A 60 -7.61 33.46 20.26
CA LEU A 60 -8.72 32.66 19.78
C LEU A 60 -9.25 33.18 18.43
N GLY A 61 -9.47 34.50 18.32
CA GLY A 61 -9.89 35.15 17.08
C GLY A 61 -8.90 34.92 15.94
N ALA A 62 -7.60 35.12 16.19
CA ALA A 62 -6.55 34.85 15.21
C ALA A 62 -6.49 33.37 14.81
N THR A 63 -6.63 32.45 15.77
CA THR A 63 -6.65 31.00 15.48
C THR A 63 -7.85 30.62 14.63
N ALA A 64 -9.03 31.15 14.94
CA ALA A 64 -10.24 30.91 14.16
C ALA A 64 -10.06 31.40 12.72
N LEU A 65 -9.55 32.62 12.53
CA LEU A 65 -9.27 33.19 11.21
C LEU A 65 -8.28 32.33 10.41
N LEU A 66 -7.19 31.87 11.04
CA LEU A 66 -6.21 30.99 10.40
C LEU A 66 -6.83 29.65 9.98
N ILE A 67 -7.67 29.04 10.84
CA ILE A 67 -8.36 27.79 10.52
C ILE A 67 -9.32 27.99 9.35
N THR A 68 -10.10 29.08 9.34
CA THR A 68 -11.01 29.38 8.23
C THR A 68 -10.24 29.57 6.93
N GLY A 69 -9.15 30.34 6.94
CA GLY A 69 -8.28 30.50 5.76
C GLY A 69 -7.68 29.18 5.29
N ALA A 70 -7.19 28.36 6.22
CA ALA A 70 -6.66 27.03 5.91
C ALA A 70 -7.74 26.08 5.35
N ALA A 71 -8.97 26.13 5.85
CA ALA A 71 -10.08 25.30 5.35
C ALA A 71 -10.49 25.72 3.93
N VAL A 72 -10.53 27.02 3.64
CA VAL A 72 -10.75 27.53 2.28
C VAL A 72 -9.63 27.08 1.35
N HIS A 73 -8.36 27.22 1.76
CA HIS A 73 -7.22 26.76 0.98
C HIS A 73 -7.26 25.24 0.75
N ALA A 74 -7.55 24.45 1.78
CA ALA A 74 -7.69 23.01 1.70
C ALA A 74 -8.82 22.61 0.74
N SER A 75 -9.94 23.34 0.73
CA SER A 75 -11.06 23.12 -0.21
C SER A 75 -10.62 23.31 -1.65
N HIS A 76 -9.90 24.41 -1.92
CA HIS A 76 -9.33 24.68 -3.24
C HIS A 76 -8.33 23.58 -3.63
N TRP A 77 -7.44 23.18 -2.72
CA TRP A 77 -6.46 22.11 -2.96
C TRP A 77 -7.14 20.78 -3.32
N GLN A 78 -8.10 20.36 -2.50
CA GLN A 78 -8.89 19.14 -2.67
C GLN A 78 -9.62 19.12 -4.03
N ASN A 79 -10.14 20.26 -4.50
CA ASN A 79 -10.79 20.35 -5.80
C ASN A 79 -9.81 20.41 -6.98
N ARG A 80 -8.62 21.00 -6.81
CA ARG A 80 -7.58 20.95 -7.87
C ARG A 80 -7.07 19.52 -8.09
N LEU A 81 -6.84 18.75 -7.02
CA LEU A 81 -6.48 17.34 -7.14
C LEU A 81 -7.59 16.55 -7.83
N ARG A 82 -8.84 16.76 -7.42
CA ARG A 82 -10.00 16.08 -8.02
C ARG A 82 -10.16 16.40 -9.50
N ALA A 83 -10.01 17.67 -9.88
CA ALA A 83 -10.05 18.10 -11.27
C ALA A 83 -8.93 17.45 -12.10
N ALA A 84 -7.70 17.40 -11.58
CA ALA A 84 -6.58 16.74 -12.25
C ALA A 84 -6.82 15.22 -12.43
N MET A 85 -7.49 14.59 -11.47
CA MET A 85 -7.80 13.16 -11.47
C MET A 85 -9.16 12.84 -12.12
N GLY A 86 -9.89 13.81 -12.67
CA GLY A 86 -11.21 13.58 -13.28
C GLY A 86 -12.28 13.06 -12.31
N THR A 87 -12.20 13.42 -11.02
CA THR A 87 -13.16 13.00 -9.98
C THR A 87 -14.08 14.14 -9.55
N PRO A 88 -15.29 13.84 -9.03
CA PRO A 88 -16.26 14.87 -8.64
C PRO A 88 -15.75 15.77 -7.52
N ALA A 89 -15.92 17.08 -7.67
CA ALA A 89 -15.56 18.10 -6.67
C ALA A 89 -16.27 17.88 -5.33
N ILE A 90 -15.68 18.38 -4.23
CA ILE A 90 -16.32 18.31 -2.92
C ILE A 90 -17.52 19.25 -2.84
N GLY A 91 -18.60 18.77 -2.24
CA GLY A 91 -19.76 19.57 -1.86
C GLY A 91 -19.59 20.28 -0.52
N PRO A 92 -20.57 21.13 -0.14
CA PRO A 92 -20.56 21.84 1.14
C PRO A 92 -20.71 20.91 2.36
N ASP A 93 -21.29 19.73 2.17
CA ASP A 93 -21.47 18.69 3.18
C ASP A 93 -20.14 18.03 3.62
N TYR A 94 -19.11 18.08 2.77
CA TYR A 94 -17.80 17.50 3.04
C TYR A 94 -17.22 17.93 4.39
N TRP A 95 -17.18 19.25 4.62
CA TRP A 95 -16.58 19.81 5.84
C TRP A 95 -17.47 19.61 7.06
N LEU A 96 -18.79 19.51 6.88
CA LEU A 96 -19.71 19.18 7.96
C LEU A 96 -19.42 17.78 8.49
N TRP A 97 -19.37 16.77 7.60
CA TRP A 97 -19.04 15.40 7.98
C TRP A 97 -17.63 15.28 8.56
N CYS A 98 -16.66 16.00 7.98
CA CYS A 98 -15.31 16.06 8.51
C CYS A 98 -15.29 16.60 9.96
N ALA A 99 -16.00 17.70 10.23
CA ALA A 99 -16.03 18.33 11.55
C ALA A 99 -16.72 17.45 12.60
N LEU A 100 -17.85 16.82 12.23
CA LEU A 100 -18.56 15.88 13.10
C LEU A 100 -17.68 14.67 13.45
N GLY A 101 -17.08 14.04 12.44
CA GLY A 101 -16.19 12.89 12.65
C GLY A 101 -14.95 13.23 13.47
N ALA A 102 -14.30 14.36 13.18
CA ALA A 102 -13.11 14.79 13.91
C ALA A 102 -13.43 15.09 15.38
N THR A 103 -14.59 15.70 15.65
CA THR A 103 -15.07 16.00 17.00
C THR A 103 -15.36 14.73 17.77
N MET A 104 -16.02 13.75 17.15
CA MET A 104 -16.29 12.44 17.75
C MET A 104 -14.98 11.71 18.11
N ILE A 105 -14.02 11.64 17.18
CA ILE A 105 -12.73 10.96 17.39
C ILE A 105 -11.92 11.66 18.48
N ALA A 106 -11.75 12.98 18.39
CA ALA A 106 -11.02 13.74 19.40
C ALA A 106 -11.67 13.65 20.78
N GLY A 107 -13.01 13.70 20.84
CA GLY A 107 -13.80 13.55 22.06
C GLY A 107 -13.64 12.17 22.70
N LEU A 108 -13.70 11.10 21.89
CA LEU A 108 -13.48 9.73 22.34
C LEU A 108 -12.07 9.54 22.92
N LEU A 109 -11.04 9.99 22.22
CA LEU A 109 -9.64 9.88 22.66
C LEU A 109 -9.40 10.70 23.93
N TYR A 110 -9.98 11.90 24.02
CA TYR A 110 -9.93 12.72 25.23
C TYR A 110 -10.65 12.05 26.40
N GLY A 111 -11.85 11.50 26.17
CA GLY A 111 -12.62 10.76 27.16
C GLY A 111 -11.86 9.55 27.70
N LEU A 112 -11.24 8.77 26.82
CA LEU A 112 -10.39 7.63 27.18
C LEU A 112 -9.20 8.07 28.04
N ALA A 113 -8.48 9.11 27.63
CA ALA A 113 -7.35 9.65 28.39
C ALA A 113 -7.78 10.14 29.79
N ARG A 114 -8.94 10.78 29.89
CA ARG A 114 -9.53 11.22 31.18
C ARG A 114 -9.98 10.05 32.03
N GLY A 115 -10.56 9.01 31.43
CA GLY A 115 -10.95 7.77 32.09
C GLY A 115 -9.75 7.06 32.71
N ILE A 116 -8.67 6.88 31.93
CA ILE A 116 -7.39 6.34 32.43
C ILE A 116 -6.87 7.20 33.58
N GLY A 117 -6.84 8.53 33.41
CA GLY A 117 -6.40 9.45 34.47
C GLY A 117 -7.29 9.45 35.72
N TRP A 118 -8.57 9.10 35.61
CA TRP A 118 -9.47 8.88 36.74
C TRP A 118 -9.15 7.56 37.44
N VAL A 119 -9.03 6.46 36.71
CA VAL A 119 -8.65 5.15 37.25
C VAL A 119 -7.33 5.22 38.02
N VAL A 120 -6.32 5.90 37.46
CA VAL A 120 -5.00 6.08 38.11
C VAL A 120 -5.12 6.85 39.43
N ARG A 121 -6.00 7.85 39.51
CA ARG A 121 -6.22 8.63 40.74
C ARG A 121 -7.02 7.86 41.78
N THR A 122 -8.02 7.10 41.36
CA THR A 122 -8.91 6.33 42.26
C THR A 122 -8.18 5.14 42.87
N LEU A 123 -7.40 4.39 42.08
CA LEU A 123 -6.69 3.20 42.56
C LEU A 123 -5.37 3.52 43.28
N GLY A 124 -4.85 4.74 43.10
CA GLY A 124 -3.50 5.10 43.52
C GLY A 124 -2.44 4.61 42.52
N ARG A 125 -1.32 5.34 42.46
CA ARG A 125 -0.30 5.18 41.39
C ARG A 125 0.30 3.77 41.32
N THR A 126 0.54 3.12 42.45
CA THR A 126 1.13 1.77 42.51
C THR A 126 0.19 0.70 41.96
N ARG A 127 -1.07 0.69 42.40
CA ARG A 127 -2.09 -0.25 41.90
C ARG A 127 -2.40 -0.02 40.44
N ALA A 128 -2.43 1.25 40.00
CA ALA A 128 -2.63 1.58 38.59
C ALA A 128 -1.48 1.11 37.69
N VAL A 129 -0.22 1.22 38.16
CA VAL A 129 0.94 0.66 37.44
C VAL A 129 0.86 -0.86 37.40
N ALA A 130 0.52 -1.53 38.50
CA ALA A 130 0.37 -2.99 38.54
C ALA A 130 -0.72 -3.47 37.57
N VAL A 131 -1.89 -2.83 37.58
CA VAL A 131 -2.98 -3.11 36.62
C VAL A 131 -2.53 -2.84 35.18
N GLY A 132 -1.80 -1.75 34.94
CA GLY A 132 -1.25 -1.42 33.62
C GLY A 132 -0.25 -2.48 33.13
N VAL A 133 0.64 -2.96 33.99
CA VAL A 133 1.61 -4.03 33.67
C VAL A 133 0.89 -5.34 33.39
N VAL A 134 -0.08 -5.72 34.22
CA VAL A 134 -0.88 -6.94 34.00
C VAL A 134 -1.67 -6.83 32.70
N ALA A 135 -2.33 -5.70 32.44
CA ALA A 135 -3.06 -5.46 31.20
C ALA A 135 -2.12 -5.49 29.98
N ALA A 136 -0.93 -4.90 30.07
CA ALA A 136 0.07 -4.95 29.01
C ALA A 136 0.61 -6.37 28.79
N ALA A 137 0.82 -7.15 29.86
CA ALA A 137 1.24 -8.54 29.76
C ALA A 137 0.15 -9.42 29.15
N VAL A 138 -1.11 -9.28 29.58
CA VAL A 138 -2.26 -9.99 28.98
C VAL A 138 -2.45 -9.58 27.52
N LEU A 139 -2.38 -8.29 27.21
CA LEU A 139 -2.47 -7.80 25.84
C LEU A 139 -1.29 -8.32 25.00
N GLY A 140 -0.07 -8.37 25.52
CA GLY A 140 1.10 -8.84 24.78
C GLY A 140 1.13 -10.37 24.58
N LEU A 141 0.74 -11.14 25.60
CA LEU A 141 0.83 -12.61 25.59
C LEU A 141 -0.40 -13.29 24.97
N VAL A 142 -1.58 -12.68 25.12
CA VAL A 142 -2.85 -13.27 24.64
C VAL A 142 -3.47 -12.37 23.59
N GLY A 143 -3.67 -11.09 23.90
CA GLY A 143 -4.40 -10.18 23.01
C GLY A 143 -3.75 -10.02 21.63
N VAL A 144 -2.45 -9.75 21.56
CA VAL A 144 -1.71 -9.53 20.33
C VAL A 144 -1.68 -10.81 19.48
N PRO A 145 -1.27 -11.99 20.00
CA PRO A 145 -1.38 -13.25 19.25
C PRO A 145 -2.80 -13.52 18.75
N SER A 146 -3.82 -13.40 19.61
CA SER A 146 -5.21 -13.63 19.20
C SER A 146 -5.69 -12.66 18.12
N ILE A 147 -5.32 -11.38 18.18
CA ILE A 147 -5.64 -10.40 17.14
C ILE A 147 -4.93 -10.74 15.83
N VAL A 148 -3.66 -11.17 15.90
CA VAL A 148 -2.89 -11.57 14.72
C VAL A 148 -3.48 -12.81 14.07
N ASP A 149 -3.81 -13.84 14.86
CA ASP A 149 -4.41 -15.08 14.38
C ASP A 149 -5.80 -14.86 13.81
N TRP A 150 -6.63 -14.06 14.49
CA TRP A 150 -7.93 -13.64 13.97
C TRP A 150 -7.81 -12.91 12.64
N ARG A 151 -6.85 -11.98 12.50
CA ARG A 151 -6.59 -11.27 11.24
C ARG A 151 -6.13 -12.22 10.14
N ARG A 152 -5.21 -13.15 10.44
CA ARG A 152 -4.75 -14.16 9.48
C ARG A 152 -5.92 -15.03 8.99
N GLY A 153 -6.77 -15.49 9.91
CA GLY A 153 -7.98 -16.24 9.58
C GLY A 153 -8.93 -15.43 8.70
N ALA A 154 -9.22 -14.19 9.06
CA ALA A 154 -10.07 -13.30 8.26
C ALA A 154 -9.52 -13.08 6.84
N TYR A 155 -8.20 -12.88 6.69
CA TYR A 155 -7.57 -12.75 5.37
C TYR A 155 -7.60 -14.05 4.58
N ALA A 156 -7.36 -15.19 5.21
CA ALA A 156 -7.48 -16.50 4.56
C ALA A 156 -8.92 -16.76 4.10
N THR A 157 -9.93 -16.42 4.91
CA THR A 157 -11.35 -16.50 4.52
C THR A 157 -11.66 -15.58 3.33
N ALA A 158 -11.18 -14.34 3.36
CA ALA A 158 -11.35 -13.41 2.24
C ALA A 158 -10.66 -13.93 0.96
N ASN A 159 -9.49 -14.55 1.09
CA ASN A 159 -8.79 -15.19 -0.04
C ASN A 159 -9.52 -16.45 -0.56
N ALA A 160 -10.17 -17.20 0.31
CA ALA A 160 -10.98 -18.37 -0.07
C ALA A 160 -12.34 -18.00 -0.68
N ALA A 161 -12.82 -16.77 -0.45
CA ALA A 161 -14.12 -16.31 -0.92
C ALA A 161 -14.26 -16.42 -2.44
N MET A 162 -15.35 -17.03 -2.88
CA MET A 162 -15.68 -17.20 -4.28
C MET A 162 -16.53 -16.03 -4.75
N ASP A 163 -16.04 -15.33 -5.77
CA ASP A 163 -16.73 -14.22 -6.40
C ASP A 163 -17.53 -14.77 -7.60
N PRO A 164 -18.88 -14.74 -7.58
CA PRO A 164 -19.70 -15.25 -8.67
C PRO A 164 -19.49 -14.51 -9.99
N GLU A 165 -18.99 -13.27 -9.96
CA GLU A 165 -18.70 -12.47 -11.16
C GLU A 165 -17.37 -12.88 -11.83
N VAL A 166 -16.59 -13.74 -11.19
CA VAL A 166 -15.30 -14.24 -11.70
C VAL A 166 -15.48 -15.70 -12.14
N PRO A 167 -15.86 -15.96 -13.42
CA PRO A 167 -16.08 -17.32 -13.88
C PRO A 167 -14.77 -18.10 -14.00
N ARG A 168 -14.85 -19.41 -13.77
CA ARG A 168 -13.75 -20.34 -14.00
C ARG A 168 -13.33 -20.32 -15.47
N PRO A 169 -12.03 -20.25 -15.80
CA PRO A 169 -11.56 -20.25 -17.18
C PRO A 169 -11.81 -21.60 -17.83
N VAL A 170 -12.26 -21.56 -19.09
CA VAL A 170 -12.42 -22.74 -19.95
C VAL A 170 -11.19 -23.02 -20.82
N SER A 171 -10.29 -22.04 -20.98
CA SER A 171 -9.10 -22.17 -21.81
C SER A 171 -8.02 -23.02 -21.13
N ALA A 172 -7.42 -23.95 -21.88
CA ALA A 172 -6.29 -24.77 -21.42
C ALA A 172 -5.03 -23.95 -21.08
N THR A 173 -4.91 -22.73 -21.61
CA THR A 173 -3.77 -21.82 -21.38
C THR A 173 -3.79 -21.12 -20.01
N ARG A 174 -4.69 -21.53 -19.12
CA ARG A 174 -4.95 -20.86 -17.85
C ARG A 174 -5.00 -21.84 -16.68
N SER A 175 -4.39 -21.44 -15.57
CA SER A 175 -4.53 -22.16 -14.31
C SER A 175 -5.97 -22.15 -13.81
N GLY A 176 -6.36 -23.22 -13.13
CA GLY A 176 -7.72 -23.43 -12.66
C GLY A 176 -8.71 -23.88 -13.73
N SER A 177 -8.31 -24.06 -14.99
CA SER A 177 -9.14 -24.67 -16.04
C SER A 177 -9.41 -26.15 -15.77
N ALA A 178 -10.19 -26.82 -16.62
CA ALA A 178 -10.47 -28.26 -16.48
C ALA A 178 -9.20 -29.12 -16.58
N ASP A 179 -8.26 -28.70 -17.42
CA ASP A 179 -7.00 -29.41 -17.69
C ASP A 179 -5.86 -29.03 -16.74
N SER A 180 -6.07 -28.01 -15.89
CA SER A 180 -5.07 -27.48 -14.97
C SER A 180 -4.82 -28.43 -13.81
N VAL A 181 -3.55 -28.62 -13.44
CA VAL A 181 -3.18 -29.36 -12.22
C VAL A 181 -3.49 -28.56 -10.95
N ILE A 182 -3.58 -27.22 -11.10
CA ILE A 182 -3.98 -26.31 -10.04
C ILE A 182 -5.51 -26.21 -10.01
N SER A 183 -6.12 -26.49 -8.86
CA SER A 183 -7.57 -26.41 -8.71
C SER A 183 -8.07 -24.96 -8.68
N TRP A 184 -9.28 -24.72 -9.22
CA TRP A 184 -9.90 -23.39 -9.16
C TRP A 184 -10.01 -22.80 -7.74
N PRO A 185 -10.37 -23.58 -6.69
CA PRO A 185 -10.41 -23.05 -5.32
C PRO A 185 -9.05 -22.67 -4.75
N SER A 186 -7.99 -23.42 -5.10
CA SER A 186 -6.66 -23.24 -4.50
C SER A 186 -5.90 -22.01 -5.02
N LEU A 187 -6.39 -21.36 -6.09
CA LEU A 187 -5.83 -20.13 -6.63
C LEU A 187 -5.95 -18.92 -5.70
N GLY A 188 -6.89 -18.94 -4.75
CA GLY A 188 -7.23 -17.75 -3.97
C GLY A 188 -7.98 -16.68 -4.77
N ALA A 189 -8.46 -15.64 -4.09
CA ALA A 189 -9.35 -14.63 -4.69
C ALA A 189 -8.64 -13.83 -5.78
N GLU A 190 -7.41 -13.40 -5.52
CA GLU A 190 -6.63 -12.62 -6.48
C GLU A 190 -6.09 -13.47 -7.63
N GLY A 191 -5.71 -14.73 -7.37
CA GLY A 191 -5.32 -15.67 -8.42
C GLY A 191 -6.45 -15.96 -9.40
N ARG A 192 -7.67 -16.15 -8.88
CA ARG A 192 -8.88 -16.31 -9.72
C ARG A 192 -9.13 -15.09 -10.61
N ARG A 193 -9.00 -13.88 -10.07
CA ARG A 193 -9.11 -12.64 -10.85
C ARG A 193 -8.04 -12.55 -11.94
N PHE A 194 -6.79 -12.87 -11.61
CA PHE A 194 -5.66 -12.84 -12.54
C PHE A 194 -5.87 -13.76 -13.76
N VAL A 195 -6.32 -15.00 -13.54
CA VAL A 195 -6.53 -15.96 -14.64
C VAL A 195 -7.87 -15.77 -15.37
N SER A 196 -8.80 -15.00 -14.83
CA SER A 196 -10.10 -14.72 -15.46
C SER A 196 -10.01 -13.71 -16.61
N GLY A 197 -11.06 -13.61 -17.43
CA GLY A 197 -11.14 -12.72 -18.60
C GLY A 197 -11.34 -13.46 -19.91
N GLU A 198 -11.22 -12.77 -21.04
CA GLU A 198 -11.48 -13.33 -22.39
C GLU A 198 -10.67 -14.61 -22.67
N PRO A 199 -11.23 -15.68 -23.29
CA PRO A 199 -10.51 -16.96 -23.44
C PRO A 199 -9.23 -16.89 -24.28
N LEU A 200 -9.19 -15.99 -25.27
CA LEU A 200 -8.05 -15.74 -26.14
C LEU A 200 -7.09 -14.74 -25.48
N GLY A 201 -5.80 -14.87 -25.77
CA GLY A 201 -4.76 -13.96 -25.28
C GLY A 201 -3.59 -14.70 -24.60
N PRO A 202 -2.93 -14.06 -23.62
CA PRO A 202 -1.69 -14.55 -23.06
C PRO A 202 -1.93 -15.80 -22.21
N VAL A 203 -0.89 -16.62 -22.09
CA VAL A 203 -0.88 -17.71 -21.11
C VAL A 203 -0.83 -17.09 -19.72
N ARG A 204 -1.69 -17.55 -18.80
CA ARG A 204 -1.76 -17.01 -17.43
C ARG A 204 -1.67 -18.15 -16.42
N VAL A 205 -0.52 -18.22 -15.77
CA VAL A 205 -0.21 -19.19 -14.73
C VAL A 205 -0.21 -18.52 -13.38
N TYR A 206 -0.96 -19.06 -12.44
CA TYR A 206 -0.98 -18.55 -11.08
C TYR A 206 -1.02 -19.69 -10.07
N VAL A 207 -0.20 -19.58 -9.04
CA VAL A 207 -0.17 -20.54 -7.94
C VAL A 207 -0.55 -19.83 -6.64
N GLY A 208 -1.68 -20.21 -6.07
CA GLY A 208 -2.14 -19.70 -4.78
C GLY A 208 -1.48 -20.45 -3.60
N LEU A 209 -1.57 -19.87 -2.40
CA LEU A 209 -0.96 -20.46 -1.20
C LEU A 209 -1.48 -21.87 -0.87
N GLU A 210 -2.76 -22.14 -1.12
CA GLU A 210 -3.41 -23.43 -0.87
C GLU A 210 -3.18 -24.45 -2.01
N SER A 211 -2.42 -24.09 -3.06
CA SER A 211 -2.18 -25.00 -4.20
C SER A 211 -1.16 -26.09 -3.88
N ALA A 212 -0.27 -25.85 -2.92
CA ALA A 212 0.67 -26.84 -2.38
C ALA A 212 1.15 -26.41 -0.98
N PRO A 213 1.59 -27.36 -0.13
CA PRO A 213 1.86 -27.09 1.29
C PRO A 213 3.04 -26.13 1.53
N ASP A 214 4.09 -26.22 0.72
CA ASP A 214 5.33 -25.46 0.89
C ASP A 214 5.75 -24.70 -0.38
N LEU A 215 6.74 -23.81 -0.24
CA LEU A 215 7.20 -22.94 -1.32
C LEU A 215 7.82 -23.73 -2.49
N GLU A 216 8.62 -24.77 -2.20
CA GLU A 216 9.29 -25.57 -3.21
C GLU A 216 8.27 -26.31 -4.08
N SER A 217 7.30 -26.96 -3.44
CA SER A 217 6.18 -27.63 -4.11
C SER A 217 5.34 -26.65 -4.93
N ARG A 218 5.07 -25.44 -4.44
CA ARG A 218 4.34 -24.40 -5.19
C ARG A 218 5.13 -23.89 -6.41
N VAL A 219 6.45 -23.75 -6.29
CA VAL A 219 7.32 -23.35 -7.40
C VAL A 219 7.39 -24.46 -8.45
N ALA A 220 7.51 -25.72 -8.04
CA ALA A 220 7.47 -26.86 -8.96
C ALA A 220 6.14 -26.92 -9.73
N LEU A 221 5.01 -26.71 -9.04
CA LEU A 221 3.70 -26.59 -9.67
C LEU A 221 3.64 -25.42 -10.67
N ALA A 222 4.25 -24.27 -10.36
CA ALA A 222 4.26 -23.12 -11.27
C ALA A 222 4.98 -23.46 -12.59
N VAL A 223 6.14 -24.14 -12.50
CA VAL A 223 6.90 -24.55 -13.69
C VAL A 223 6.12 -25.61 -14.49
N GLN A 224 5.57 -26.63 -13.82
CA GLN A 224 4.76 -27.67 -14.47
C GLN A 224 3.54 -27.07 -15.18
N GLU A 225 2.84 -26.14 -14.54
CA GLU A 225 1.66 -25.51 -15.10
C GLU A 225 2.02 -24.56 -16.27
N LEU A 226 3.20 -23.94 -16.23
CA LEU A 226 3.75 -23.14 -17.34
C LEU A 226 4.08 -23.98 -18.57
N GLU A 227 4.57 -25.20 -18.39
CA GLU A 227 4.75 -26.15 -19.49
C GLU A 227 3.42 -26.61 -20.07
N ARG A 228 2.53 -27.08 -19.19
CA ARG A 228 1.23 -27.64 -19.57
C ARG A 228 0.38 -26.64 -20.36
N SER A 229 0.41 -25.38 -19.95
CA SER A 229 -0.36 -24.30 -20.57
C SER A 229 0.25 -23.77 -21.88
N GLY A 230 1.41 -24.28 -22.30
CA GLY A 230 2.14 -23.78 -23.47
C GLY A 230 2.80 -22.42 -23.23
N GLY A 231 3.12 -22.08 -21.97
CA GLY A 231 3.77 -20.82 -21.62
C GLY A 231 5.22 -20.75 -22.11
N LEU A 232 5.95 -21.87 -22.03
CA LEU A 232 7.35 -21.94 -22.48
C LEU A 232 7.52 -21.98 -24.01
N THR A 233 6.43 -22.10 -24.77
CA THR A 233 6.46 -22.03 -26.24
C THR A 233 6.24 -20.60 -26.77
N ARG A 234 5.88 -19.66 -25.88
CA ARG A 234 5.74 -18.23 -26.23
C ARG A 234 7.11 -17.59 -26.40
N SER A 235 7.20 -16.48 -27.13
CA SER A 235 8.48 -15.76 -27.26
C SER A 235 8.87 -15.04 -25.96
N HIS A 236 7.90 -14.75 -25.09
CA HIS A 236 8.08 -13.98 -23.86
C HIS A 236 7.50 -14.68 -22.64
N VAL A 237 8.26 -14.70 -21.54
CA VAL A 237 7.81 -15.13 -20.22
C VAL A 237 8.01 -13.96 -19.26
N VAL A 238 6.95 -13.56 -18.55
CA VAL A 238 7.00 -12.51 -17.54
C VAL A 238 6.72 -13.12 -16.18
N ILE A 239 7.69 -13.00 -15.26
CA ILE A 239 7.47 -13.27 -13.85
C ILE A 239 6.83 -12.03 -13.24
N ALA A 240 5.52 -12.14 -12.98
CA ALA A 240 4.72 -11.08 -12.38
C ALA A 240 4.68 -11.30 -10.86
N VAL A 241 5.54 -10.58 -10.13
CA VAL A 241 5.65 -10.69 -8.68
C VAL A 241 4.44 -9.98 -8.04
N PRO A 242 3.55 -10.71 -7.35
CA PRO A 242 2.36 -10.12 -6.78
C PRO A 242 2.68 -9.24 -5.57
N THR A 243 1.70 -8.44 -5.16
CA THR A 243 1.72 -7.79 -3.84
C THR A 243 1.33 -8.77 -2.72
N GLY A 244 1.36 -8.31 -1.46
CA GLY A 244 1.15 -9.16 -0.28
C GLY A 244 -0.12 -10.00 -0.27
N SER A 245 -1.23 -9.55 -0.85
CA SER A 245 -2.46 -10.35 -0.92
C SER A 245 -2.45 -11.39 -2.05
N GLY A 246 -1.42 -11.41 -2.90
CA GLY A 246 -1.42 -12.12 -4.17
C GLY A 246 -1.88 -11.28 -5.37
N TRP A 247 -2.24 -10.01 -5.16
CA TRP A 247 -2.78 -9.16 -6.23
C TRP A 247 -1.71 -8.77 -7.27
N ILE A 248 -2.09 -8.93 -8.53
CA ILE A 248 -1.38 -8.46 -9.73
C ILE A 248 -2.36 -7.58 -10.51
N ASP A 249 -1.95 -6.36 -10.87
CA ASP A 249 -2.85 -5.40 -11.52
C ASP A 249 -3.30 -5.86 -12.92
N ALA A 250 -4.61 -5.88 -13.14
CA ALA A 250 -5.22 -6.22 -14.41
C ALA A 250 -4.80 -5.26 -15.54
N ASN A 251 -4.50 -3.99 -15.23
CA ASN A 251 -3.96 -3.05 -16.22
C ASN A 251 -2.56 -3.45 -16.67
N ALA A 252 -1.73 -3.99 -15.78
CA ALA A 252 -0.42 -4.51 -16.16
C ALA A 252 -0.54 -5.73 -17.08
N ILE A 253 -1.46 -6.65 -16.77
CA ILE A 253 -1.77 -7.80 -17.64
C ILE A 253 -2.19 -7.33 -19.03
N LYS A 254 -3.12 -6.37 -19.09
CA LYS A 254 -3.59 -5.78 -20.36
C LYS A 254 -2.44 -5.12 -21.12
N GLY A 255 -1.57 -4.38 -20.43
CA GLY A 255 -0.41 -3.76 -21.04
C GLY A 255 0.60 -4.76 -21.60
N LEU A 256 0.87 -5.85 -20.87
CA LEU A 256 1.80 -6.90 -21.28
C LEU A 256 1.26 -7.67 -22.48
N ASP A 257 -0.04 -7.99 -22.48
CA ASP A 257 -0.74 -8.59 -23.61
C ASP A 257 -0.66 -7.70 -24.86
N GLN A 258 -0.94 -6.40 -24.72
CA GLN A 258 -0.81 -5.43 -25.80
C GLN A 258 0.62 -5.31 -26.32
N ARG A 259 1.60 -5.30 -25.40
CA ARG A 259 3.02 -5.13 -25.72
C ARG A 259 3.59 -6.27 -26.55
N PHE A 260 3.14 -7.49 -26.29
CA PHE A 260 3.62 -8.71 -26.92
C PHE A 260 2.58 -9.33 -27.87
N HIS A 261 1.50 -8.62 -28.16
CA HIS A 261 0.43 -9.06 -29.07
C HIS A 261 -0.11 -10.46 -28.72
N GLY A 262 -0.27 -10.78 -27.44
CA GLY A 262 -0.70 -12.08 -26.94
C GLY A 262 0.34 -13.20 -26.99
N ASP A 263 1.56 -12.94 -27.48
CA ASP A 263 2.70 -13.87 -27.47
C ASP A 263 3.52 -13.78 -26.17
N VAL A 264 2.84 -13.91 -25.04
CA VAL A 264 3.46 -13.85 -23.72
C VAL A 264 2.81 -14.83 -22.75
N ALA A 265 3.64 -15.39 -21.86
CA ALA A 265 3.20 -16.14 -20.70
C ALA A 265 3.47 -15.33 -19.43
N LEU A 266 2.43 -15.17 -18.61
CA LEU A 266 2.49 -14.47 -17.32
C LEU A 266 2.43 -15.51 -16.20
N VAL A 267 3.42 -15.49 -15.30
CA VAL A 267 3.45 -16.39 -14.14
C VAL A 267 3.53 -15.61 -12.83
N GLY A 268 2.62 -15.93 -11.91
CA GLY A 268 2.56 -15.33 -10.57
C GLY A 268 2.47 -16.40 -9.47
N LEU A 269 3.06 -16.10 -8.30
CA LEU A 269 3.07 -16.99 -7.14
C LEU A 269 2.72 -16.21 -5.87
N GLN A 270 1.62 -16.58 -5.23
CA GLN A 270 1.18 -15.96 -3.98
C GLN A 270 2.08 -16.38 -2.82
N TYR A 271 2.47 -15.42 -1.97
CA TYR A 271 3.35 -15.66 -0.82
C TYR A 271 2.74 -15.25 0.54
N SER A 272 1.63 -14.49 0.54
CA SER A 272 0.94 -14.10 1.78
C SER A 272 -0.57 -13.89 1.55
N TYR A 273 -1.34 -13.91 2.64
CA TYR A 273 -2.74 -13.50 2.69
C TYR A 273 -2.89 -12.02 3.07
N ALA A 274 -1.84 -11.41 3.64
CA ALA A 274 -1.96 -10.12 4.29
C ALA A 274 -1.98 -8.95 3.29
N PRO A 275 -2.79 -7.91 3.53
CA PRO A 275 -2.89 -6.75 2.64
C PRO A 275 -1.55 -6.02 2.51
N SER A 276 -1.36 -5.34 1.38
CA SER A 276 -0.09 -4.73 0.95
C SER A 276 0.52 -3.75 1.95
N TRP A 277 -0.27 -2.94 2.67
CA TRP A 277 0.26 -2.01 3.69
C TRP A 277 0.83 -2.73 4.92
N ALA A 278 0.25 -3.88 5.31
CA ALA A 278 0.72 -4.64 6.47
C ALA A 278 2.00 -5.41 6.13
N THR A 279 2.07 -5.95 4.92
CA THR A 279 3.28 -6.61 4.39
C THR A 279 4.38 -5.61 4.02
N PHE A 280 4.05 -4.34 3.74
CA PHE A 280 5.03 -3.30 3.47
C PHE A 280 5.91 -3.00 4.68
N LEU A 281 5.32 -3.09 5.89
CA LEU A 281 6.00 -2.90 7.15
C LEU A 281 6.67 -4.18 7.69
N PHE A 282 6.16 -5.38 7.37
CA PHE A 282 6.57 -6.62 8.06
C PHE A 282 6.82 -7.86 7.18
N GLY A 283 6.61 -7.81 5.86
CA GLY A 283 6.54 -9.01 4.99
C GLY A 283 7.51 -9.02 3.80
N ARG A 284 8.60 -8.23 3.88
CA ARG A 284 9.55 -8.04 2.75
C ARG A 284 10.32 -9.31 2.41
N ASP A 285 10.69 -10.11 3.41
CA ASP A 285 11.53 -11.29 3.22
C ASP A 285 10.81 -12.40 2.46
N ALA A 286 9.53 -12.66 2.79
CA ALA A 286 8.72 -13.66 2.10
C ALA A 286 8.48 -13.31 0.61
N ALA A 287 8.35 -12.02 0.29
CA ALA A 287 8.23 -11.56 -1.09
C ALA A 287 9.53 -11.83 -1.87
N ALA A 288 10.69 -11.52 -1.27
CA ALA A 288 11.99 -11.76 -1.88
C ALA A 288 12.30 -13.26 -2.05
N GLU A 289 12.00 -14.07 -1.03
CA GLU A 289 12.23 -15.52 -1.06
C GLU A 289 11.39 -16.20 -2.15
N SER A 290 10.09 -15.92 -2.21
CA SER A 290 9.19 -16.48 -3.22
C SER A 290 9.55 -16.02 -4.64
N ALA A 291 9.89 -14.74 -4.82
CA ALA A 291 10.31 -14.20 -6.11
C ALA A 291 11.62 -14.85 -6.61
N ARG A 292 12.64 -14.99 -5.73
CA ARG A 292 13.90 -15.68 -6.06
C ARG A 292 13.68 -17.15 -6.43
N ALA A 293 12.87 -17.85 -5.65
CA ALA A 293 12.61 -19.28 -5.87
C ALA A 293 11.92 -19.51 -7.22
N LEU A 294 10.84 -18.74 -7.49
CA LEU A 294 10.15 -18.82 -8.77
C LEU A 294 11.06 -18.43 -9.94
N PHE A 295 11.78 -17.32 -9.83
CA PHE A 295 12.69 -16.86 -10.89
C PHE A 295 13.75 -17.89 -11.22
N THR A 296 14.41 -18.42 -10.20
CA THR A 296 15.48 -19.41 -10.37
C THR A 296 14.96 -20.67 -11.05
N ALA A 297 13.80 -21.18 -10.63
CA ALA A 297 13.21 -22.38 -11.23
C ALA A 297 12.80 -22.17 -12.69
N VAL A 298 12.19 -21.03 -13.01
CA VAL A 298 11.79 -20.69 -14.39
C VAL A 298 13.02 -20.48 -15.28
N GLU A 299 14.03 -19.74 -14.81
CA GLU A 299 15.28 -19.51 -15.53
C GLU A 299 16.01 -20.83 -15.82
N GLN A 300 16.15 -21.69 -14.81
CA GLN A 300 16.74 -23.02 -14.97
C GLN A 300 15.99 -23.86 -15.99
N ARG A 301 14.64 -23.81 -15.97
CA ARG A 301 13.85 -24.54 -16.95
C ARG A 301 14.04 -23.99 -18.36
N ILE A 302 14.00 -22.68 -18.55
CA ILE A 302 14.23 -22.01 -19.84
C ILE A 302 15.63 -22.37 -20.39
N ALA A 303 16.65 -22.47 -19.54
CA ALA A 303 18.01 -22.80 -19.96
C ALA A 303 18.13 -24.17 -20.65
N THR A 304 17.21 -25.10 -20.35
CA THR A 304 17.17 -26.44 -20.95
C THR A 304 16.45 -26.52 -22.30
N LEU A 305 15.79 -25.44 -22.73
CA LEU A 305 15.02 -25.40 -23.98
C LEU A 305 15.91 -25.11 -25.19
N ALA A 306 15.58 -25.71 -26.33
CA ALA A 306 16.24 -25.43 -27.60
C ALA A 306 15.93 -24.00 -28.09
N THR A 307 14.66 -23.59 -28.01
CA THR A 307 14.21 -22.22 -28.27
C THR A 307 13.86 -21.58 -26.94
N LYS A 308 14.62 -20.55 -26.54
CA LYS A 308 14.50 -19.93 -25.23
C LYS A 308 13.60 -18.70 -25.31
N PRO A 309 12.49 -18.64 -24.56
CA PRO A 309 11.76 -17.39 -24.41
C PRO A 309 12.62 -16.32 -23.75
N ARG A 310 12.33 -15.06 -24.05
CA ARG A 310 12.88 -13.91 -23.31
C ARG A 310 12.22 -13.84 -21.95
N LEU A 311 13.05 -13.74 -20.91
CA LEU A 311 12.59 -13.67 -19.53
C LEU A 311 12.50 -12.21 -19.06
N HIS A 312 11.34 -11.82 -18.58
CA HIS A 312 11.05 -10.48 -18.07
C HIS A 312 10.59 -10.55 -16.63
N VAL A 313 10.78 -9.46 -15.88
CA VAL A 313 10.28 -9.35 -14.51
C VAL A 313 9.43 -8.10 -14.36
N TYR A 314 8.27 -8.26 -13.75
CA TYR A 314 7.34 -7.19 -13.45
C TYR A 314 6.94 -7.24 -11.98
N GLY A 315 6.82 -6.08 -11.35
CA GLY A 315 6.29 -5.96 -10.01
C GLY A 315 5.73 -4.57 -9.73
N GLN A 316 4.65 -4.52 -8.96
CA GLN A 316 4.09 -3.27 -8.44
C GLN A 316 4.26 -3.20 -6.92
N SER A 317 4.59 -2.04 -6.37
CA SER A 317 4.65 -1.85 -4.92
C SER A 317 5.64 -2.82 -4.24
N LEU A 318 5.17 -3.59 -3.26
CA LEU A 318 5.88 -4.73 -2.68
C LEU A 318 6.34 -5.77 -3.69
N GLY A 319 5.59 -5.99 -4.77
CA GLY A 319 6.01 -6.88 -5.86
C GLY A 319 7.27 -6.36 -6.54
N ALA A 320 7.43 -5.04 -6.68
CA ALA A 320 8.65 -4.43 -7.19
C ALA A 320 9.83 -4.62 -6.22
N LEU A 321 9.58 -4.49 -4.91
CA LEU A 321 10.58 -4.78 -3.88
C LEU A 321 11.02 -6.25 -3.91
N GLY A 322 10.07 -7.19 -3.93
CA GLY A 322 10.35 -8.63 -4.00
C GLY A 322 11.07 -9.02 -5.30
N GLY A 323 10.62 -8.49 -6.43
CA GLY A 323 11.23 -8.71 -7.74
C GLY A 323 12.64 -8.14 -7.84
N SER A 324 12.89 -6.92 -7.37
CA SER A 324 14.23 -6.35 -7.37
C SER A 324 15.19 -7.13 -6.47
N ALA A 325 14.67 -7.73 -5.40
CA ALA A 325 15.48 -8.53 -4.49
C ALA A 325 15.94 -9.87 -5.09
N ILE A 326 15.45 -10.26 -6.28
CA ILE A 326 15.95 -11.42 -7.03
C ILE A 326 17.45 -11.27 -7.33
N PHE A 327 17.89 -10.05 -7.64
CA PHE A 327 19.24 -9.75 -8.10
C PHE A 327 20.06 -9.08 -6.99
N ALA A 328 21.35 -9.41 -6.90
CA ALA A 328 22.27 -8.76 -5.97
C ALA A 328 22.50 -7.28 -6.36
N ASP A 329 22.59 -7.01 -7.66
CA ASP A 329 22.81 -5.68 -8.23
C ASP A 329 22.18 -5.53 -9.63
N ALA A 330 22.24 -4.31 -10.16
CA ALA A 330 21.72 -3.99 -11.49
C ALA A 330 22.47 -4.73 -12.63
N ALA A 331 23.76 -5.02 -12.46
CA ALA A 331 24.51 -5.72 -13.50
C ALA A 331 24.09 -7.20 -13.59
N GLU A 332 23.75 -7.83 -12.47
CA GLU A 332 23.15 -9.16 -12.45
C GLU A 332 21.75 -9.15 -13.07
N GLN A 333 20.92 -8.16 -12.75
CA GLN A 333 19.61 -7.96 -13.36
C GLN A 333 19.71 -7.91 -14.90
N ASP A 334 20.62 -7.09 -15.43
CA ASP A 334 20.80 -6.90 -16.87
C ASP A 334 21.33 -8.16 -17.58
N ARG A 335 22.10 -9.02 -16.89
CA ARG A 335 22.59 -10.29 -17.45
C ARG A 335 21.54 -11.39 -17.47
N ARG A 336 20.64 -11.41 -16.49
CA ARG A 336 19.68 -12.51 -16.26
C ARG A 336 18.28 -12.24 -16.78
N THR A 337 18.00 -11.02 -17.22
CA THR A 337 16.69 -10.63 -17.73
C THR A 337 16.81 -9.91 -19.07
N CYS A 338 15.75 -10.03 -19.89
CA CYS A 338 15.59 -9.21 -21.09
C CYS A 338 15.19 -7.79 -20.73
N SER A 339 14.17 -7.65 -19.88
CA SER A 339 13.77 -6.35 -19.34
C SER A 339 12.97 -6.47 -18.06
N VAL A 340 12.99 -5.37 -17.29
CA VAL A 340 12.39 -5.29 -15.96
C VAL A 340 11.56 -4.03 -15.85
N LEU A 341 10.37 -4.14 -15.23
CA LEU A 341 9.52 -2.99 -14.94
C LEU A 341 9.02 -2.98 -13.48
N TRP A 342 9.23 -1.85 -12.82
CA TRP A 342 8.81 -1.57 -11.45
C TRP A 342 7.76 -0.45 -11.42
N ALA A 343 6.52 -0.78 -11.06
CA ALA A 343 5.44 0.18 -10.90
C ALA A 343 5.29 0.59 -9.43
N GLY A 344 5.39 1.88 -9.13
CA GLY A 344 5.27 2.43 -7.78
C GLY A 344 6.15 1.74 -6.73
N PRO A 345 7.45 1.48 -6.98
CA PRO A 345 8.29 0.85 -5.97
C PRO A 345 8.41 1.77 -4.75
N PRO A 346 8.36 1.23 -3.52
CA PRO A 346 8.70 2.01 -2.35
C PRO A 346 10.05 2.70 -2.48
N VAL A 347 10.17 3.88 -1.88
CA VAL A 347 11.37 4.71 -2.04
C VAL A 347 12.64 3.94 -1.63
N GLY A 348 13.61 3.91 -2.54
CA GLY A 348 14.90 3.26 -2.33
C GLY A 348 14.86 1.73 -2.25
N SER A 349 13.80 1.07 -2.72
CA SER A 349 13.65 -0.39 -2.57
C SER A 349 13.98 -1.21 -3.82
N VAL A 350 14.38 -0.58 -4.93
CA VAL A 350 14.62 -1.29 -6.20
C VAL A 350 15.87 -0.82 -6.93
N HIS A 351 16.48 -1.74 -7.69
CA HIS A 351 17.51 -1.45 -8.69
C HIS A 351 16.87 -0.66 -9.84
N ARG A 352 17.34 0.57 -10.06
CA ARG A 352 16.79 1.47 -11.09
C ARG A 352 17.53 1.36 -12.43
N THR A 353 18.84 1.15 -12.39
CA THR A 353 19.64 0.96 -13.60
C THR A 353 19.19 -0.30 -14.33
N GLY A 354 18.96 -0.21 -15.64
CA GLY A 354 18.48 -1.33 -16.46
C GLY A 354 17.01 -1.71 -16.27
N ALA A 355 16.28 -1.00 -15.40
CA ALA A 355 14.85 -1.20 -15.19
C ALA A 355 14.04 0.03 -15.62
N THR A 356 12.83 -0.22 -16.12
CA THR A 356 11.83 0.85 -16.29
C THR A 356 11.11 1.06 -14.98
N VAL A 357 11.11 2.28 -14.45
CA VAL A 357 10.43 2.62 -13.20
C VAL A 357 9.28 3.57 -13.49
N LEU A 358 8.06 3.15 -13.17
CA LEU A 358 6.88 4.01 -13.23
C LEU A 358 6.60 4.57 -11.84
N ALA A 359 6.59 5.90 -11.72
CA ALA A 359 6.26 6.61 -10.49
C ALA A 359 5.34 7.79 -10.80
N ASN A 360 4.28 7.98 -10.01
CA ASN A 360 3.42 9.16 -10.09
C ASN A 360 3.79 10.10 -8.95
N THR A 361 3.82 11.42 -9.19
CA THR A 361 4.05 12.41 -8.13
C THR A 361 2.97 12.45 -7.06
N SER A 362 1.77 11.94 -7.36
CA SER A 362 0.69 11.82 -6.37
C SER A 362 0.73 10.50 -5.58
N ASP A 363 1.64 9.56 -5.90
CA ASP A 363 1.73 8.27 -5.22
C ASP A 363 2.43 8.41 -3.85
N PRO A 364 1.72 8.28 -2.72
CA PRO A 364 2.36 8.36 -1.41
C PRO A 364 3.39 7.24 -1.17
N VAL A 365 3.29 6.08 -1.84
CA VAL A 365 4.17 4.92 -1.63
C VAL A 365 5.59 5.19 -2.11
N VAL A 366 5.75 5.86 -3.26
CA VAL A 366 7.08 6.19 -3.82
C VAL A 366 7.77 7.33 -3.08
N HIS A 367 7.05 8.06 -2.22
CA HIS A 367 7.58 9.19 -1.45
C HIS A 367 7.79 8.85 0.03
N TRP A 368 6.98 7.96 0.60
CA TRP A 368 6.94 7.76 2.05
C TRP A 368 8.25 7.16 2.57
N SER A 369 8.95 7.95 3.40
CA SER A 369 10.07 7.50 4.22
C SER A 369 10.23 8.37 5.46
N PRO A 370 10.89 7.88 6.52
CA PRO A 370 11.28 8.70 7.66
C PRO A 370 12.11 9.93 7.28
N SER A 371 12.75 9.93 6.10
CA SER A 371 13.53 11.08 5.62
C SER A 371 12.66 12.31 5.37
N LEU A 372 11.36 12.15 5.05
CA LEU A 372 10.42 13.26 4.83
C LEU A 372 10.25 14.17 6.05
N LEU A 373 10.62 13.71 7.25
CA LEU A 373 10.66 14.54 8.45
C LEU A 373 11.64 15.72 8.30
N TRP A 374 12.70 15.56 7.50
CA TRP A 374 13.83 16.49 7.42
C TRP A 374 14.34 16.79 6.00
N ARG A 375 13.91 16.03 4.98
CA ARG A 375 14.32 16.20 3.57
C ARG A 375 13.11 16.16 2.64
N ALA A 376 13.14 16.98 1.60
CA ALA A 376 12.15 16.96 0.53
C ALA A 376 12.21 15.65 -0.28
N PRO A 377 11.08 15.16 -0.83
CA PRO A 377 11.08 13.98 -1.69
C PRO A 377 11.86 14.23 -2.99
N ASP A 378 12.52 13.20 -3.51
CA ASP A 378 13.09 13.21 -4.85
C ASP A 378 11.99 12.88 -5.87
N LEU A 379 11.74 13.80 -6.79
CA LEU A 379 10.67 13.71 -7.79
C LEU A 379 11.20 13.59 -9.22
N ARG A 380 12.52 13.51 -9.42
CA ARG A 380 13.14 13.63 -10.75
C ARG A 380 12.65 12.58 -11.76
N ASP A 381 12.43 11.35 -11.29
CA ASP A 381 12.00 10.23 -12.13
C ASP A 381 10.48 9.96 -12.03
N ALA A 382 9.71 10.86 -11.41
CA ALA A 382 8.27 10.70 -11.26
C ALA A 382 7.52 11.49 -12.34
N ARG A 383 6.50 10.87 -12.93
CA ARG A 383 5.55 11.54 -13.82
C ARG A 383 4.72 12.52 -13.00
N VAL A 384 4.74 13.78 -13.41
CA VAL A 384 3.85 14.81 -12.85
C VAL A 384 2.43 14.53 -13.34
N ASP A 385 1.64 13.89 -12.50
CA ASP A 385 0.28 13.44 -12.80
C ASP A 385 -0.79 14.33 -12.13
N ALA A 386 -0.42 15.06 -11.07
CA ALA A 386 -1.32 15.96 -10.35
C ALA A 386 -0.55 17.14 -9.73
N PRO A 387 -1.22 18.21 -9.27
CA PRO A 387 -0.57 19.29 -8.53
C PRO A 387 0.21 18.78 -7.31
N VAL A 388 1.49 19.11 -7.23
CA VAL A 388 2.39 18.66 -6.16
C VAL A 388 2.41 19.67 -5.00
N PRO A 389 2.16 19.24 -3.75
CA PRO A 389 2.22 20.12 -2.59
C PRO A 389 3.66 20.55 -2.29
N GLY A 390 3.84 21.78 -1.80
CA GLY A 390 5.14 22.21 -1.29
C GLY A 390 5.58 21.36 -0.10
N TRP A 391 6.87 21.03 -0.03
CA TRP A 391 7.40 20.26 1.09
C TRP A 391 7.52 21.12 2.36
N LEU A 392 6.99 20.60 3.45
CA LEU A 392 7.08 21.18 4.79
C LEU A 392 7.60 20.10 5.76
N PRO A 393 8.72 20.35 6.47
CA PRO A 393 9.27 19.40 7.43
C PRO A 393 8.21 18.93 8.43
N VAL A 394 8.21 17.63 8.75
CA VAL A 394 7.22 16.95 9.60
C VAL A 394 5.80 16.92 9.02
N VAL A 395 5.26 18.04 8.53
CA VAL A 395 3.92 18.14 7.97
C VAL A 395 3.79 17.24 6.74
N SER A 396 4.70 17.29 5.79
CA SER A 396 4.67 16.42 4.62
C SER A 396 4.76 14.94 5.00
N PHE A 397 5.57 14.57 6.00
CA PHE A 397 5.59 13.18 6.50
C PHE A 397 4.22 12.75 7.04
N VAL A 398 3.56 13.59 7.84
CA VAL A 398 2.21 13.32 8.38
C VAL A 398 1.18 13.23 7.26
N GLN A 399 1.22 14.16 6.29
CA GLN A 399 0.30 14.20 5.15
C GLN A 399 0.47 12.96 4.24
N THR A 400 1.70 12.62 3.85
CA THR A 400 1.99 11.43 3.06
C THR A 400 1.60 10.14 3.81
N THR A 401 1.80 10.10 5.13
CA THR A 401 1.36 8.95 5.96
C THR A 401 -0.16 8.79 5.95
N ALA A 402 -0.91 9.88 5.99
CA ALA A 402 -2.36 9.84 5.88
C ALA A 402 -2.81 9.36 4.49
N ASP A 403 -2.12 9.81 3.44
CA ASP A 403 -2.46 9.49 2.06
C ASP A 403 -2.14 8.04 1.69
N LEU A 404 -1.18 7.38 2.35
CA LEU A 404 -0.89 5.94 2.15
C LEU A 404 -2.14 5.06 2.29
N LEU A 405 -3.06 5.42 3.18
CA LEU A 405 -4.28 4.64 3.42
C LEU A 405 -5.24 4.67 2.23
N ALA A 406 -5.16 5.70 1.38
CA ALA A 406 -6.00 5.92 0.21
C ALA A 406 -5.20 5.80 -1.10
N ALA A 407 -4.00 5.21 -1.05
CA ALA A 407 -3.07 5.19 -2.17
C ALA A 407 -3.68 4.59 -3.46
N LEU A 408 -4.59 3.61 -3.31
CA LEU A 408 -5.28 2.92 -4.40
C LEU A 408 -6.66 3.50 -4.74
N ASP A 409 -7.11 4.56 -4.06
CA ASP A 409 -8.46 5.15 -4.29
C ASP A 409 -8.48 6.12 -5.49
N ALA A 410 -7.31 6.47 -6.02
CA ALA A 410 -7.18 7.29 -7.22
C ALA A 410 -7.53 6.51 -8.50
N PRO A 411 -7.97 7.17 -9.59
CA PRO A 411 -8.17 6.50 -10.87
C PRO A 411 -6.82 6.08 -11.51
N PRO A 412 -6.83 5.09 -12.45
CA PRO A 412 -5.61 4.66 -13.14
C PRO A 412 -4.86 5.83 -13.79
N GLY A 413 -3.55 5.89 -13.57
CA GLY A 413 -2.68 6.99 -13.98
C GLY A 413 -2.31 7.94 -12.85
N HIS A 414 -3.01 7.84 -11.70
CA HIS A 414 -2.79 8.65 -10.51
C HIS A 414 -2.64 7.78 -9.25
N GLY A 415 -2.06 8.37 -8.21
CA GLY A 415 -1.73 7.69 -6.97
C GLY A 415 -0.96 6.41 -7.24
N HIS A 416 -1.29 5.38 -6.48
CA HIS A 416 -0.68 4.06 -6.60
C HIS A 416 -1.38 3.15 -7.62
N ARG A 417 -2.29 3.70 -8.46
CA ARG A 417 -2.89 2.99 -9.58
C ARG A 417 -2.24 3.42 -10.88
N TYR A 418 -1.57 2.47 -11.52
CA TYR A 418 -0.93 2.68 -12.80
C TYR A 418 -1.80 2.11 -13.93
N GLY A 419 -1.53 2.51 -15.16
CA GLY A 419 -2.31 2.14 -16.34
C GLY A 419 -1.75 0.90 -17.03
N ALA A 420 -2.10 0.74 -18.31
CA ALA A 420 -1.51 -0.27 -19.18
C ALA A 420 -0.04 0.03 -19.53
N ASP A 421 0.45 1.24 -19.21
CA ASP A 421 1.86 1.60 -19.26
C ASP A 421 2.74 0.67 -18.43
N GLN A 422 2.18 0.01 -17.40
CA GLN A 422 2.82 -1.07 -16.63
C GLN A 422 3.29 -2.25 -17.48
N GLY A 423 2.72 -2.46 -18.66
CA GLY A 423 3.20 -3.48 -19.59
C GLY A 423 3.73 -2.91 -20.89
N THR A 424 3.11 -1.86 -21.44
CA THR A 424 3.52 -1.29 -22.73
C THR A 424 4.84 -0.52 -22.65
N ALA A 425 5.26 -0.09 -21.46
CA ALA A 425 6.55 0.58 -21.26
C ALA A 425 7.73 -0.40 -21.06
N LEU A 426 7.51 -1.72 -21.11
CA LEU A 426 8.63 -2.68 -21.07
C LEU A 426 9.55 -2.44 -22.27
N PRO A 427 10.86 -2.20 -22.04
CA PRO A 427 11.80 -1.95 -23.12
C PRO A 427 12.06 -3.24 -23.91
N ASP A 428 12.44 -3.06 -25.17
CA ASP A 428 12.93 -4.14 -26.02
C ASP A 428 14.29 -4.67 -25.54
N CYS A 429 14.48 -5.95 -25.79
CA CYS A 429 15.76 -6.61 -26.01
C CYS A 429 15.57 -7.52 -27.25
#